data_AF-A0A2Z6MG06-F1
#
_entry.id   AF-A0A2Z6MG06-F1
#
_cell.length_a   1.000
_cell.length_b   1.000
_cell.length_c   1.000
_cell.angle_alpha   90.00
_cell.angle_beta   90.00
_cell.angle_gamma   90.00
#
_symmetry.space_group_name_H-M   'P 1'
#
loop_
_entity.id
_entity.type
_entity.pdbx_description
1 polymer ?
#
loop_
_entity_poly.entity_id
_entity_poly.type
_entity_poly.pdbx_seq_one_letter_code
_entity_poly.pdbx_strand_id
1 'polypeptide(L)'
;MNVFTEEQEALVNSSWEAFKKNIPQLSILFYTLILEKVPDAKDMFSFLKSFDGIPHNNSTLEAHAELIFEMTRDSAVQLRTKGKVDVADDVTLEYLGSVHVQKGVIDLHFM
;
A
#
# COMPACT_ATOMS: atom_id res chain seq x y z
N MET A 1 -16.09 10.56 -16.68
CA MET A 1 -15.41 10.14 -15.45
C MET A 1 -16.45 10.10 -14.35
N ASN A 2 -16.66 8.95 -13.72
CA ASN A 2 -17.57 8.86 -12.58
C ASN A 2 -16.87 9.47 -11.37
N VAL A 3 -17.54 10.41 -10.70
CA VAL A 3 -17.06 11.03 -9.46
C VAL A 3 -17.05 9.97 -8.36
N PHE A 4 -16.05 9.99 -7.49
CA PHE A 4 -15.95 9.08 -6.35
C PHE A 4 -17.10 9.36 -5.37
N THR A 5 -17.93 8.37 -5.06
CA THR A 5 -19.18 8.57 -4.32
C THR A 5 -18.98 8.44 -2.80
N GLU A 6 -19.99 8.90 -2.05
CA GLU A 6 -20.02 8.74 -0.60
C GLU A 6 -20.10 7.26 -0.18
N GLU A 7 -20.83 6.42 -0.92
CA GLU A 7 -20.89 4.99 -0.67
C GLU A 7 -19.55 4.31 -0.93
N GLN A 8 -18.81 4.73 -1.97
CA GLN A 8 -17.46 4.22 -2.23
C GLN A 8 -16.50 4.59 -1.10
N GLU A 9 -16.56 5.83 -0.60
CA GLU A 9 -15.77 6.27 0.56
C GLU A 9 -16.12 5.47 1.82
N ALA A 10 -17.42 5.28 2.09
CA ALA A 10 -17.89 4.51 3.25
C ALA A 10 -17.43 3.04 3.21
N LEU A 11 -17.42 2.41 2.03
CA LEU A 11 -16.91 1.06 1.85
C LEU A 11 -15.41 0.98 2.14
N VAL A 12 -14.61 1.90 1.58
CA VAL A 12 -13.16 1.94 1.85
C VAL A 12 -12.90 2.16 3.33
N ASN A 13 -13.55 3.14 3.96
CA ASN A 13 -13.40 3.43 5.39
C ASN A 13 -13.76 2.25 6.29
N SER A 14 -14.92 1.63 6.08
CA SER A 14 -15.36 0.51 6.91
C SER A 14 -14.48 -0.74 6.73
N SER A 15 -14.00 -0.99 5.51
CA SER A 15 -13.06 -2.08 5.24
C SER A 15 -11.70 -1.85 5.91
N TRP A 16 -11.19 -0.62 5.88
CA TRP A 16 -9.95 -0.23 6.57
C TRP A 16 -10.04 -0.44 8.09
N GLU A 17 -11.15 0.00 8.72
CA GLU A 17 -11.37 -0.18 10.16
C GLU A 17 -11.41 -1.66 10.59
N ALA A 18 -11.84 -2.56 9.70
CA ALA A 18 -11.78 -3.99 9.93
C ALA A 18 -10.37 -4.56 9.68
N PHE A 19 -9.72 -4.11 8.59
CA PHE A 19 -8.39 -4.52 8.17
C PHE A 19 -7.33 -4.20 9.24
N LYS A 20 -7.31 -2.97 9.77
CA LYS A 20 -6.26 -2.49 10.68
C LYS A 20 -6.19 -3.24 12.02
N LYS A 21 -7.21 -4.03 12.36
CA LYS A 21 -7.22 -4.90 13.54
C LYS A 21 -6.37 -6.17 13.36
N ASN A 22 -5.97 -6.48 12.13
CA ASN A 22 -5.27 -7.72 11.76
C ASN A 22 -4.05 -7.44 10.85
N ILE A 23 -3.39 -6.28 11.01
CA ILE A 23 -2.20 -5.90 10.22
C ILE A 23 -1.15 -7.02 10.18
N PRO A 24 -0.79 -7.71 11.29
CA PRO A 24 0.24 -8.75 11.23
C PRO A 24 -0.11 -9.87 10.25
N GLN A 25 -1.34 -10.38 10.29
CA GLN A 25 -1.75 -11.46 9.38
C GLN A 25 -1.97 -10.97 7.95
N LEU A 26 -2.60 -9.80 7.78
CA LEU A 26 -2.98 -9.31 6.46
C LEU A 26 -1.79 -8.75 5.67
N SER A 27 -0.77 -8.22 6.35
CA SER A 27 0.47 -7.81 5.71
C SER A 27 1.24 -8.99 5.12
N ILE A 28 1.30 -10.13 5.83
CA ILE A 28 1.87 -11.38 5.31
C ILE A 28 1.09 -11.85 4.07
N LEU A 29 -0.24 -11.88 4.16
CA LEU A 29 -1.09 -12.27 3.03
C LEU A 29 -0.87 -11.35 1.82
N PHE A 30 -0.80 -10.04 2.05
CA PHE A 30 -0.60 -9.05 1.00
C PHE A 30 0.71 -9.29 0.24
N TYR A 31 1.84 -9.42 0.93
CA TYR A 31 3.11 -9.70 0.27
C TYR A 31 3.18 -11.10 -0.33
N THR A 32 2.51 -12.09 0.26
CA THR A 32 2.39 -13.42 -0.35
C THR A 32 1.72 -13.31 -1.72
N LEU A 33 0.59 -12.61 -1.82
CA LEU A 33 -0.13 -12.43 -3.09
C LEU A 33 0.69 -11.63 -4.12
N ILE A 34 1.48 -10.64 -3.68
CA ILE A 34 2.41 -9.92 -4.58
C ILE A 34 3.45 -10.87 -5.15
N LEU A 35 4.13 -11.65 -4.29
CA LEU A 35 5.20 -12.53 -4.72
C LEU A 35 4.71 -13.76 -5.49
N GLU A 36 3.47 -14.19 -5.29
CA GLU A 36 2.82 -15.22 -6.13
C GLU A 36 2.64 -14.74 -7.57
N LYS A 37 2.33 -13.44 -7.78
CA LYS A 37 2.16 -12.86 -9.11
C LYS A 37 3.46 -12.39 -9.74
N VAL A 38 4.33 -11.76 -8.96
CA VAL A 38 5.59 -11.17 -9.40
C VAL A 38 6.71 -11.54 -8.42
N PRO A 39 7.26 -12.77 -8.52
CA PRO A 39 8.29 -13.25 -7.60
C PRO A 39 9.52 -12.33 -7.52
N ASP A 40 9.91 -11.75 -8.66
CA ASP A 40 11.08 -10.88 -8.79
C ASP A 40 10.94 -9.55 -8.00
N ALA A 41 9.72 -9.17 -7.61
CA ALA A 41 9.48 -7.99 -6.79
C ALA A 41 10.09 -8.14 -5.38
N LYS A 42 10.39 -9.36 -4.92
CA LYS A 42 11.01 -9.63 -3.61
C LYS A 42 12.28 -8.81 -3.39
N ASP A 43 13.10 -8.66 -4.42
CA ASP A 43 14.39 -7.99 -4.33
C ASP A 43 14.27 -6.46 -4.25
N MET A 44 13.10 -5.91 -4.58
CA MET A 44 12.79 -4.48 -4.49
C MET A 44 12.57 -4.05 -3.02
N PHE A 45 12.13 -4.98 -2.17
CA PHE A 45 11.86 -4.73 -0.76
C PHE A 45 13.08 -5.09 0.11
N SER A 46 13.71 -4.08 0.72
CA SER A 46 14.87 -4.30 1.59
C SER A 46 14.59 -5.19 2.80
N PHE A 47 13.33 -5.24 3.25
CA PHE A 47 12.86 -6.06 4.35
C PHE A 47 12.43 -7.48 3.93
N LEU A 48 12.44 -7.82 2.63
CA LEU A 48 12.17 -9.17 2.12
C LEU A 48 13.38 -9.84 1.50
N LYS A 49 14.23 -9.09 0.78
CA LYS A 49 15.33 -9.63 -0.03
C LYS A 49 16.28 -10.59 0.72
N SER A 50 16.45 -10.41 2.02
CA SER A 50 17.35 -11.21 2.86
C SER A 50 16.69 -12.40 3.55
N PHE A 51 15.38 -12.60 3.38
CA PHE A 51 14.64 -13.68 4.04
C PHE A 51 14.33 -14.81 3.06
N ASP A 52 14.28 -16.04 3.57
CA ASP A 52 13.72 -17.17 2.84
C ASP A 52 12.19 -17.17 3.04
N GLY A 53 11.47 -16.61 2.05
CA GLY A 53 10.02 -16.37 2.12
C GLY A 53 9.63 -15.05 2.78
N ILE A 54 8.36 -14.95 3.21
CA ILE A 54 7.79 -13.77 3.88
C ILE A 54 8.09 -13.86 5.39
N PRO A 55 8.81 -12.88 5.97
CA PRO A 55 9.14 -12.91 7.39
C PRO A 55 7.89 -12.62 8.24
N HIS A 56 7.65 -13.48 9.24
CA HIS A 56 6.64 -13.25 10.26
C HIS A 56 7.16 -12.30 11.36
N ASN A 57 6.27 -11.52 11.98
CA ASN A 57 6.58 -10.57 13.05
C ASN A 57 7.66 -9.53 12.65
N ASN A 58 7.62 -9.05 11.41
CA ASN A 58 8.53 -8.03 10.90
C ASN A 58 7.84 -6.67 10.90
N SER A 59 8.23 -5.79 11.82
CA SER A 59 7.61 -4.47 11.98
C SER A 59 7.76 -3.56 10.77
N THR A 60 8.81 -3.72 9.96
CA THR A 60 9.01 -2.92 8.73
C THR A 60 8.04 -3.37 7.64
N LEU A 61 7.84 -4.68 7.50
CA LEU A 61 6.86 -5.26 6.58
C LEU A 61 5.45 -4.82 6.94
N GLU A 62 5.10 -4.91 8.23
CA GLU A 62 3.79 -4.51 8.77
C GLU A 62 3.55 -3.01 8.53
N ALA A 63 4.51 -2.15 8.89
CA ALA A 63 4.40 -0.71 8.70
C ALA A 63 4.29 -0.30 7.22
N HIS A 64 5.03 -0.96 6.32
CA HIS A 64 4.93 -0.66 4.89
C HIS A 64 3.57 -1.10 4.31
N ALA A 65 3.03 -2.24 4.74
CA ALA A 65 1.68 -2.64 4.34
C ALA A 65 0.64 -1.64 4.86
N GLU A 66 0.71 -1.31 6.15
CA GLU A 66 -0.18 -0.33 6.79
C GLU A 66 -0.18 1.00 6.04
N LEU A 67 1.00 1.54 5.71
CA LEU A 67 1.16 2.79 4.96
C LEU A 67 0.47 2.74 3.60
N ILE A 68 0.60 1.65 2.83
CA ILE A 68 -0.06 1.52 1.52
C ILE A 68 -1.59 1.61 1.68
N PHE A 69 -2.15 0.85 2.63
CA PHE A 69 -3.60 0.80 2.82
C PHE A 69 -4.15 2.10 3.40
N GLU A 70 -3.45 2.74 4.34
CA GLU A 70 -3.82 4.03 4.89
C GLU A 70 -3.81 5.13 3.82
N MET A 71 -2.72 5.24 3.05
CA MET A 71 -2.63 6.21 1.95
C MET A 71 -3.70 5.99 0.87
N THR A 72 -4.07 4.73 0.61
CA THR A 72 -5.15 4.39 -0.32
C THR A 72 -6.51 4.83 0.24
N ARG A 73 -6.75 4.61 1.52
CA ARG A 73 -7.96 5.06 2.23
C ARG A 73 -8.05 6.58 2.23
N ASP A 74 -6.97 7.29 2.52
CA ASP A 74 -6.96 8.74 2.53
C ASP A 74 -7.15 9.33 1.13
N SER A 75 -6.59 8.67 0.10
CA SER A 75 -6.85 9.01 -1.30
C SER A 75 -8.34 8.90 -1.64
N ALA A 76 -9.06 7.90 -1.13
CA ALA A 76 -10.51 7.78 -1.32
C ALA A 76 -11.27 8.96 -0.69
N VAL A 77 -10.91 9.36 0.53
CA VAL A 77 -11.49 10.55 1.20
C VAL A 77 -11.23 11.81 0.40
N GLN A 78 -10.02 11.99 -0.12
CA GLN A 78 -9.65 13.15 -0.92
C GLN A 78 -10.35 13.17 -2.28
N LEU A 79 -10.48 12.01 -2.95
CA LEU A 79 -11.23 11.90 -4.20
C LEU A 79 -12.70 12.30 -4.00
N ARG A 80 -13.33 11.86 -2.89
CA ARG A 80 -14.71 12.26 -2.57
C ARG A 80 -14.81 13.76 -2.29
N THR A 81 -13.91 14.30 -1.47
CA THR A 81 -14.04 15.68 -0.94
C THR A 81 -13.52 16.75 -1.88
N LYS A 82 -12.47 16.44 -2.66
CA LYS A 82 -11.74 17.40 -3.51
C LYS A 82 -11.79 17.04 -5.00
N GLY A 83 -12.20 15.81 -5.35
CA GLY A 83 -12.17 15.33 -6.74
C GLY A 83 -10.77 14.99 -7.26
N LYS A 84 -9.74 15.04 -6.41
CA LYS A 84 -8.34 14.74 -6.73
C LYS A 84 -7.58 14.29 -5.48
N VAL A 85 -6.44 13.64 -5.69
CA VAL A 85 -5.50 13.26 -4.63
C VAL A 85 -4.40 14.32 -4.54
N ASP A 86 -4.23 14.88 -3.36
CA ASP A 86 -3.15 15.78 -2.95
C ASP A 86 -2.41 15.10 -1.79
N VAL A 87 -1.28 14.43 -2.06
CA VAL A 87 -0.45 13.79 -1.02
C VAL A 87 0.28 14.89 -0.25
N ALA A 88 -0.26 15.26 0.92
CA ALA A 88 0.19 16.40 1.72
C ALA A 88 0.81 16.01 3.08
N ASP A 89 0.86 14.71 3.39
CA ASP A 89 1.25 14.19 4.71
C ASP A 89 2.77 13.94 4.83
N ASP A 90 3.19 13.23 5.89
CA ASP A 90 4.58 13.03 6.37
C ASP A 90 5.60 12.58 5.31
N VAL A 91 5.14 12.05 4.18
CA VAL A 91 5.96 11.62 3.05
C VAL A 91 5.53 12.34 1.79
N THR A 92 6.44 13.14 1.20
CA THR A 92 6.12 13.91 -0.01
C THR A 92 5.96 12.99 -1.23
N LEU A 93 5.09 13.37 -2.17
CA LEU A 93 4.93 12.67 -3.45
C LEU A 93 6.26 12.53 -4.22
N GLU A 94 7.11 13.54 -4.13
CA GLU A 94 8.46 13.53 -4.71
C GLU A 94 9.35 12.46 -4.09
N TYR A 95 9.34 12.33 -2.76
CA TYR A 95 10.10 11.30 -2.07
C TYR A 95 9.59 9.90 -2.42
N LEU A 96 8.27 9.70 -2.42
CA LEU A 96 7.67 8.43 -2.84
C LEU A 96 8.11 8.08 -4.26
N GLY A 97 7.98 9.00 -5.22
CA GLY A 97 8.41 8.80 -6.59
C GLY A 97 9.90 8.42 -6.70
N SER A 98 10.77 9.17 -6.00
CA SER A 98 12.21 8.91 -5.98
C SER A 98 12.55 7.50 -5.49
N VAL A 99 11.94 7.06 -4.38
CA VAL A 99 12.16 5.71 -3.83
C VAL A 99 11.67 4.64 -4.80
N HIS A 100 10.48 4.79 -5.39
CA HIS A 100 9.93 3.81 -6.33
C HIS A 100 10.83 3.69 -7.59
N VAL A 101 11.32 4.80 -8.13
CA VAL A 101 12.27 4.80 -9.25
C VAL A 101 13.59 4.15 -8.85
N GLN A 102 14.14 4.47 -7.68
CA GLN A 102 15.39 3.89 -7.18
C GLN A 102 15.29 2.36 -7.01
N LYS A 103 14.11 1.84 -6.64
CA LYS A 103 13.83 0.41 -6.48
C LYS A 103 13.46 -0.30 -7.78
N GLY A 104 13.38 0.42 -8.91
CA GLY A 104 13.00 -0.17 -10.20
C GLY A 104 11.53 -0.56 -10.27
N VAL A 105 10.65 0.12 -9.53
CA VAL A 105 9.22 -0.11 -9.63
C VAL A 105 8.71 0.41 -10.97
N ILE A 106 7.95 -0.42 -11.69
CA ILE A 106 7.36 -0.13 -13.00
C ILE A 106 5.84 -0.36 -12.93
N ASP A 107 5.12 0.03 -13.98
CA ASP A 107 3.65 -0.08 -14.06
C ASP A 107 3.12 -1.46 -13.66
N LEU A 108 3.80 -2.55 -14.07
CA LEU A 108 3.40 -3.92 -13.72
C LEU A 108 3.32 -4.18 -12.22
N HIS A 109 4.13 -3.50 -11.41
CA HIS A 109 4.13 -3.68 -9.95
C HIS A 109 2.99 -2.95 -9.25
N PHE A 110 2.33 -2.00 -9.93
CA PHE A 110 1.15 -1.30 -9.41
C PHE A 110 -0.18 -1.99 -9.80
N MET A 111 -0.15 -3.00 -10.69
CA MET A 111 -1.34 -3.65 -11.28
C MET A 111 -1.75 -4.97 -10.63
#